data_AF-A0A501XSK8-F1
#
_entry.id   AF-A0A501XSK8-F1
#
_cell.length_a   1.000
_cell.length_b   1.000
_cell.length_c   1.000
_cell.angle_alpha   90.00
_cell.angle_beta   90.00
_cell.angle_gamma   90.00
#
_symmetry.space_group_name_H-M   'P 1'
#
loop_
_entity.id
_entity.type
_entity.pdbx_description
1 polymer ?
#
loop_
_entity_poly.entity_id
_entity_poly.type
_entity_poly.pdbx_seq_one_letter_code
_entity_poly.pdbx_strand_id
1 'polypeptide(L)'
;MMKTAKITLALALLATAGGAFAQEPVQNIDPSRHGNLAAAQDLVRQAYDRLSVAQRENGNNLGGHAEKAKALLQQANIEIRRAADAANQR
;
A
#
# COMPACT_ATOMS: atom_id res chain seq x y z
N MET A 1 -3.59 19.39 53.54
CA MET A 1 -3.95 20.22 52.35
C MET A 1 -2.75 20.28 51.42
N MET A 2 -2.99 20.35 50.09
CA MET A 2 -2.05 20.27 48.93
C MET A 2 -2.09 18.88 48.25
N LYS A 3 -3.19 18.56 47.55
CA LYS A 3 -3.46 18.76 46.11
C LYS A 3 -2.67 17.80 45.22
N THR A 4 -3.34 16.70 44.87
CA THR A 4 -2.98 15.70 43.87
C THR A 4 -2.67 16.35 42.52
N ALA A 5 -1.46 16.11 42.01
CA ALA A 5 -1.06 16.54 40.68
C ALA A 5 -1.77 15.68 39.62
N LYS A 6 -2.76 16.27 38.95
CA LYS A 6 -3.38 15.70 37.75
C LYS A 6 -2.35 15.80 36.61
N ILE A 7 -1.64 14.72 36.34
CA ILE A 7 -0.84 14.60 35.12
C ILE A 7 -1.83 14.35 33.99
N THR A 8 -2.32 15.43 33.38
CA THR A 8 -3.08 15.39 32.13
C THR A 8 -2.05 15.30 31.00
N LEU A 9 -1.76 14.08 30.55
CA LEU A 9 -0.93 13.85 29.37
C LEU A 9 -1.77 14.21 28.13
N ALA A 10 -1.71 15.48 27.74
CA ALA A 10 -2.33 15.97 26.52
C ALA A 10 -1.54 15.49 25.29
N LEU A 11 -2.27 14.81 24.42
CA LEU A 11 -1.93 14.37 23.08
C LEU A 11 -1.34 15.54 22.26
N ALA A 12 -0.10 15.43 21.79
CA ALA A 12 0.42 16.31 20.75
C ALA A 12 1.48 15.60 19.91
N LEU A 13 1.07 15.24 18.69
CA LEU A 13 1.85 15.36 17.46
C LEU A 13 3.20 14.62 17.42
N LEU A 14 3.15 13.40 16.89
CA LEU A 14 4.12 12.93 15.89
C LEU A 14 3.41 11.92 14.99
N ALA A 15 2.53 12.45 14.13
CA ALA A 15 2.23 11.77 12.88
C ALA A 15 3.48 11.85 12.01
N THR A 16 4.48 11.02 12.31
CA THR A 16 5.52 10.70 11.34
C THR A 16 4.85 9.84 10.27
N ALA A 17 4.14 10.50 9.36
CA ALA A 17 3.92 9.98 8.02
C ALA A 17 5.31 9.92 7.38
N GLY A 18 6.08 8.90 7.75
CA GLY A 18 7.24 8.48 6.99
C GLY A 18 6.72 8.19 5.60
N GLY A 19 7.01 9.08 4.66
CA GLY A 19 6.85 8.81 3.24
C GLY A 19 7.78 7.67 2.88
N ALA A 20 7.37 6.44 3.19
CA ALA A 20 7.89 5.29 2.51
C ALA A 20 7.45 5.51 1.07
N PHE A 21 8.38 5.92 0.21
CA PHE A 21 8.16 5.89 -1.23
C PHE A 21 7.80 4.47 -1.58
N ALA A 22 6.50 4.26 -1.68
CA ALA A 22 5.88 2.99 -1.88
C ALA A 22 6.35 2.52 -3.27
N GLN A 23 7.28 1.57 -3.33
CA GLN A 23 7.85 1.05 -4.60
C GLN A 23 6.74 0.49 -5.49
N GLU A 24 6.75 0.83 -6.78
CA GLU A 24 5.71 0.39 -7.74
C GLU A 24 5.52 -1.14 -7.75
N PRO A 25 4.28 -1.65 -7.89
CA PRO A 25 4.02 -3.08 -8.02
C PRO A 25 4.80 -3.73 -9.18
N VAL A 26 5.66 -4.69 -8.85
CA VAL A 26 6.48 -5.43 -9.82
C VAL A 26 5.67 -6.56 -10.48
N GLN A 27 5.87 -6.77 -11.77
CA GLN A 27 5.30 -7.89 -12.52
C GLN A 27 6.36 -8.94 -12.82
N ASN A 28 6.23 -10.13 -12.24
CA ASN A 28 7.26 -11.15 -12.35
C ASN A 28 6.75 -12.59 -12.31
N ILE A 29 5.43 -12.81 -12.37
CA ILE A 29 4.84 -14.15 -12.46
C ILE A 29 4.83 -14.61 -13.91
N ASP A 30 5.28 -15.84 -14.14
CA ASP A 30 5.24 -16.49 -15.46
C ASP A 30 3.79 -16.80 -15.85
N PRO A 31 3.24 -16.15 -16.89
CA PRO A 31 1.85 -16.34 -17.32
C PRO A 31 1.60 -17.74 -17.90
N SER A 32 2.64 -18.44 -18.37
CA SER A 32 2.50 -19.81 -18.90
C SER A 32 2.23 -20.83 -17.78
N ARG A 33 2.66 -20.53 -16.55
CA ARG A 33 2.45 -21.38 -15.37
C ARG A 33 1.25 -20.93 -14.53
N HIS A 34 1.08 -19.62 -14.37
CA HIS A 34 0.08 -19.04 -13.47
C HIS A 34 -0.69 -17.89 -14.12
N GLY A 35 -1.38 -18.16 -15.23
CA GLY A 35 -2.06 -17.14 -16.04
C GLY A 35 -2.96 -16.18 -15.24
N ASN A 36 -3.79 -16.70 -14.33
CA ASN A 36 -4.67 -15.88 -13.50
C ASN A 36 -3.91 -15.01 -12.49
N LEU A 37 -2.81 -15.50 -11.91
CA LEU A 37 -2.00 -14.71 -10.96
C LEU A 37 -1.18 -13.65 -11.68
N ALA A 38 -0.65 -13.95 -12.87
CA ALA A 38 -0.01 -12.96 -13.73
C ALA A 38 -0.98 -11.85 -14.14
N ALA A 39 -2.20 -12.21 -14.56
CA ALA A 39 -3.25 -11.24 -14.88
C ALA A 39 -3.65 -10.39 -13.66
N ALA A 40 -3.69 -10.98 -12.46
CA ALA A 40 -3.96 -10.23 -11.23
C ALA A 40 -2.84 -9.21 -10.91
N GLN A 41 -1.56 -9.57 -11.05
CA GLN A 41 -0.46 -8.60 -10.92
C GLN A 41 -0.58 -7.47 -11.96
N ASP A 42 -1.06 -7.76 -13.16
CA ASP A 42 -1.28 -6.74 -14.18
C ASP A 42 -2.37 -5.75 -13.84
N LEU A 43 -3.52 -6.23 -13.37
CA LEU A 43 -4.59 -5.38 -12.89
C LEU A 43 -4.16 -4.53 -11.68
N VAL A 44 -3.34 -5.08 -10.79
CA VAL A 44 -2.80 -4.35 -9.63
C VAL A 44 -1.87 -3.22 -10.06
N ARG A 45 -0.92 -3.46 -10.99
CA ARG A 45 -0.05 -2.40 -11.53
C ARG A 45 -0.89 -1.32 -12.21
N GLN A 46 -1.81 -1.73 -13.08
CA GLN A 46 -2.72 -0.82 -13.78
C GLN A 46 -3.58 0.06 -12.84
N ALA A 47 -4.00 -0.49 -11.69
CA ALA A 47 -4.72 0.28 -10.68
C ALA A 47 -3.80 1.27 -9.96
N TYR A 48 -2.57 0.86 -9.65
CA TYR A 48 -1.56 1.72 -9.03
C TYR A 48 -1.21 2.93 -9.91
N ASP A 49 -1.07 2.70 -11.22
CA ASP A 49 -0.78 3.75 -12.20
C ASP A 49 -1.91 4.80 -12.25
N ARG A 50 -3.16 4.33 -12.32
CA ARG A 50 -4.34 5.19 -12.30
C ARG A 50 -4.45 6.01 -11.01
N LEU A 51 -4.14 5.42 -9.86
CA LEU A 51 -4.10 6.14 -8.58
C LEU A 51 -2.97 7.17 -8.54
N SER A 52 -1.83 6.89 -9.17
CA SER A 52 -0.71 7.82 -9.24
C SER A 52 -1.00 9.02 -10.15
N VAL A 53 -1.74 8.80 -11.25
CA VAL A 53 -2.30 9.89 -12.07
C VAL A 53 -3.29 10.71 -11.24
N ALA A 54 -4.28 10.08 -10.61
CA ALA A 54 -5.27 10.77 -9.79
C ALA A 54 -4.62 11.60 -8.67
N GLN A 55 -3.62 11.03 -7.97
CA GLN A 55 -2.88 11.71 -6.92
C GLN A 55 -2.10 12.92 -7.44
N ARG A 56 -1.52 12.83 -8.64
CA ARG A 56 -0.81 13.96 -9.27
C ARG A 56 -1.77 15.07 -9.71
N GLU A 57 -2.95 14.70 -10.25
CA GLU A 57 -3.95 15.67 -10.74
C GLU A 57 -4.70 16.37 -9.60
N ASN A 58 -4.92 15.67 -8.47
CA ASN A 58 -5.75 16.16 -7.37
C ASN A 58 -4.92 16.54 -6.13
N GLY A 59 -3.64 16.20 -6.09
CA GLY A 59 -2.75 16.48 -4.96
C GLY A 59 -3.31 15.97 -3.63
N ASN A 60 -3.35 16.86 -2.64
CA ASN A 60 -3.85 16.58 -1.29
C ASN A 60 -5.38 16.47 -1.20
N ASN A 61 -6.12 16.83 -2.26
CA ASN A 61 -7.59 16.83 -2.24
C ASN A 61 -8.21 15.42 -2.20
N LEU A 62 -7.38 14.36 -2.29
CA LEU A 62 -7.83 12.96 -2.15
C LEU A 62 -7.79 12.46 -0.70
N GLY A 63 -7.50 13.32 0.28
CA GLY A 63 -7.56 12.98 1.71
C GLY A 63 -6.61 11.87 2.13
N GLY A 64 -5.49 11.68 1.42
CA GLY A 64 -4.53 10.59 1.66
C GLY A 64 -5.00 9.20 1.23
N HIS A 65 -6.23 9.06 0.70
CA HIS A 65 -6.78 7.76 0.32
C HIS A 65 -6.07 7.15 -0.90
N ALA A 66 -5.61 7.97 -1.85
CA ALA A 66 -4.86 7.47 -3.00
C ALA A 66 -3.51 6.85 -2.59
N GLU A 67 -2.80 7.48 -1.66
CA GLU A 67 -1.55 6.93 -1.10
C GLU A 67 -1.82 5.62 -0.35
N LYS A 68 -2.85 5.60 0.52
CA LYS A 68 -3.25 4.38 1.24
C LYS A 68 -3.64 3.25 0.29
N ALA A 69 -4.39 3.55 -0.78
CA ALA A 69 -4.79 2.56 -1.77
C ALA A 69 -3.58 1.99 -2.52
N LYS A 70 -2.62 2.85 -2.92
CA LYS A 70 -1.36 2.42 -3.53
C LYS A 70 -0.56 1.48 -2.62
N ALA A 71 -0.48 1.78 -1.33
CA ALA A 71 0.18 0.91 -0.35
C ALA A 71 -0.52 -0.45 -0.20
N LEU A 72 -1.85 -0.50 -0.25
CA LEU A 72 -2.62 -1.75 -0.22
C LEU A 72 -2.42 -2.57 -1.50
N LEU A 73 -2.39 -1.91 -2.66
CA LEU A 73 -2.13 -2.58 -3.94
C LEU A 73 -0.74 -3.21 -3.99
N GLN A 74 0.28 -2.60 -3.40
CA GLN A 74 1.60 -3.21 -3.28
C GLN A 74 1.59 -4.45 -2.40
N GLN A 75 0.91 -4.39 -1.25
CA GLN A 75 0.76 -5.57 -0.38
C GLN A 75 0.04 -6.70 -1.13
N ALA A 76 -1.03 -6.38 -1.86
CA ALA A 76 -1.71 -7.35 -2.71
C ALA A 76 -0.77 -7.95 -3.76
N ASN A 77 0.04 -7.14 -4.44
CA ASN A 77 1.00 -7.61 -5.44
C ASN A 77 2.03 -8.60 -4.87
N ILE A 78 2.51 -8.34 -3.64
CA ILE A 78 3.44 -9.22 -2.92
C ILE A 78 2.76 -10.56 -2.60
N GLU A 79 1.53 -10.54 -2.11
CA GLU A 79 0.79 -11.78 -1.78
C GLU A 79 0.47 -12.60 -3.04
N ILE A 80 0.14 -11.95 -4.17
CA ILE A 80 -0.06 -12.65 -5.45
C ILE A 80 1.23 -13.38 -5.88
N ARG A 81 2.40 -12.76 -5.69
CA ARG A 81 3.69 -13.42 -5.93
C ARG A 81 3.90 -14.60 -4.99
N ARG A 82 3.67 -14.42 -3.69
CA ARG A 82 3.79 -15.50 -2.69
C ARG A 82 2.87 -16.68 -3.02
N ALA A 83 1.67 -16.43 -3.52
CA ALA A 83 0.75 -17.47 -3.98
C ALA A 83 1.34 -18.28 -5.15
N ALA A 84 1.96 -17.61 -6.13
CA ALA A 84 2.64 -18.29 -7.23
C ALA A 84 3.86 -19.10 -6.73
N ASP A 85 4.64 -18.56 -5.81
CA ASP A 85 5.80 -19.25 -5.21
C ASP A 85 5.36 -20.49 -4.42
N ALA A 86 4.29 -20.40 -3.64
CA ALA A 86 3.70 -21.54 -2.93
C ALA A 86 3.16 -22.61 -3.88
N ALA A 87 2.53 -22.20 -4.99
CA ALA A 87 2.06 -23.13 -6.02
C ALA A 87 3.23 -23.81 -6.77
N ASN A 88 4.37 -23.14 -6.91
CA ASN A 88 5.58 -23.69 -7.54
C ASN A 88 6.32 -24.72 -6.69
N GLN A 89 6.08 -24.74 -5.38
CA GLN A 89 6.74 -25.64 -4.42
C GLN A 89 5.97 -26.97 -4.21
N ARG A 90 4.83 -27.14 -4.86
CA ARG A 90 4.04 -28.39 -4.89
C ARG A 90 4.46 -29.25 -6.07
#